data_AF-A0A3C0U0R7-F1
#
_entry.id   AF-A0A3C0U0R7-F1
#
_cell.length_a   1.000
_cell.length_b   1.000
_cell.length_c   1.000
_cell.angle_alpha   90.00
_cell.angle_beta   90.00
_cell.angle_gamma   90.00
#
_symmetry.space_group_name_H-M   'P 1'
#
loop_
_entity.id
_entity.type
_entity.pdbx_description
1 polymer ?
#
loop_
_entity_poly.entity_id
_entity_poly.type
_entity_poly.pdbx_seq_one_letter_code
_entity_poly.pdbx_strand_id
1 'polypeptide(L)'
;MTIEEIKHNSVQMLTDYLNRTIDEACGIVSAEEDPYFPLTVMNNTSRFSDTLRDHAQDMVDIFLHSKNKTGAGYSLEMESVNTRSNGRRSIIRRVYFENENDYLDYVSVHPKVAVLKMAVTSLKREEALDGKSLSAWAKKNVRELTKNRPEPTAFWRNIAACAKWLSQSRNGEPQGNLSVPPDFIEANKALIQSLLTPPEVSSSRENPSLEDESPSENPAVKEKKTAKTESVEKQEREYPAFVAPPIEPSSRPLSVRFRSLSASSPL
;
A
#
# COMPACT_ATOMS: atom_id res chain seq x y z
N MET A 1 -6.99 0.17 -20.94
CA MET A 1 -6.93 -0.15 -19.51
C MET A 1 -8.31 -0.56 -19.15
N THR A 2 -8.44 -1.73 -18.53
CA THR A 2 -9.74 -2.29 -18.18
C THR A 2 -9.91 -2.36 -16.66
N ILE A 3 -11.10 -2.72 -16.20
CA ILE A 3 -11.38 -2.92 -14.77
C ILE A 3 -10.52 -4.06 -14.20
N GLU A 4 -10.24 -5.08 -15.00
CA GLU A 4 -9.39 -6.21 -14.63
C GLU A 4 -7.95 -5.75 -14.38
N GLU A 5 -7.45 -4.79 -15.17
CA GLU A 5 -6.12 -4.21 -14.95
C GLU A 5 -6.07 -3.39 -13.66
N ILE A 6 -7.11 -2.60 -13.37
CA ILE A 6 -7.21 -1.88 -12.08
C ILE A 6 -7.18 -2.88 -10.93
N LYS A 7 -7.94 -3.97 -11.02
CA LYS A 7 -7.98 -5.03 -10.03
C LYS A 7 -6.62 -5.72 -9.88
N HIS A 8 -5.97 -6.06 -10.99
CA HIS A 8 -4.65 -6.68 -10.98
C HIS A 8 -3.61 -5.79 -10.30
N ASN A 9 -3.54 -4.52 -10.70
CA ASN A 9 -2.60 -3.55 -10.13
C ASN A 9 -2.88 -3.34 -8.64
N SER A 10 -4.14 -3.22 -8.24
CA SER A 10 -4.54 -3.08 -6.83
C SER A 10 -4.07 -4.26 -5.99
N VAL A 11 -4.12 -5.49 -6.53
CA VAL A 11 -3.62 -6.70 -5.86
C VAL A 11 -2.10 -6.73 -5.79
N GLN A 12 -1.38 -6.28 -6.83
CA GLN A 12 0.09 -6.20 -6.82
C GLN A 12 0.58 -5.25 -5.71
N MET A 13 -0.12 -4.14 -5.51
CA MET A 13 0.20 -3.15 -4.48
C MET A 13 -0.05 -3.64 -3.03
N LEU A 14 -0.72 -4.78 -2.85
CA LEU A 14 -1.06 -5.29 -1.52
C LEU A 14 0.18 -5.59 -0.69
N THR A 15 1.25 -6.10 -1.31
CA THR A 15 2.50 -6.39 -0.59
C THR A 15 3.09 -5.13 0.03
N ASP A 16 3.12 -4.04 -0.74
CA ASP A 16 3.64 -2.75 -0.27
C ASP A 16 2.76 -2.18 0.83
N TYR A 17 1.44 -2.29 0.68
CA TYR A 17 0.49 -1.89 1.72
C TYR A 17 0.67 -2.67 3.03
N LEU A 18 0.85 -3.99 2.97
CA LEU A 18 1.08 -4.81 4.16
C LEU A 18 2.42 -4.47 4.83
N ASN A 19 3.47 -4.27 4.03
CA ASN A 19 4.77 -3.84 4.53
C ASN A 19 4.68 -2.47 5.22
N ARG A 20 3.94 -1.54 4.63
CA ARG A 20 3.68 -0.23 5.21
C ARG A 20 2.93 -0.33 6.54
N THR A 21 1.88 -1.14 6.57
CA THR A 21 1.09 -1.41 7.79
C THR A 21 1.97 -1.96 8.92
N ILE A 22 2.93 -2.82 8.59
CA ILE A 22 3.90 -3.37 9.55
C ILE A 22 4.81 -2.27 10.09
N ASP A 23 5.33 -1.41 9.23
CA ASP A 23 6.19 -0.28 9.63
C ASP A 23 5.46 0.68 10.56
N GLU A 24 4.21 1.02 10.23
CA GLU A 24 3.35 1.88 11.06
C GLU A 24 3.08 1.23 12.42
N ALA A 25 2.71 -0.05 12.45
CA ALA A 25 2.51 -0.78 13.72
C ALA A 25 3.80 -0.84 14.56
N CYS A 26 4.96 -0.96 13.90
CA CYS A 26 6.27 -0.92 14.54
C CYS A 26 6.69 0.49 14.98
N GLY A 27 6.02 1.54 14.53
CA GLY A 27 6.38 2.94 14.82
C GLY A 27 7.60 3.42 14.05
N ILE A 28 7.89 2.79 12.91
CA ILE A 28 8.97 3.19 11.99
C ILE A 28 8.52 4.38 11.14
N VAL A 29 7.24 4.39 10.76
CA VAL A 29 6.63 5.51 10.04
C VAL A 29 5.35 5.94 10.74
N SER A 30 5.09 7.24 10.72
CA SER A 30 3.85 7.83 11.21
C SER A 30 2.88 8.08 10.06
N ALA A 31 1.64 7.61 10.20
CA ALA A 31 0.59 7.84 9.20
C ALA A 31 0.19 9.33 9.08
N GLU A 32 0.50 10.16 10.08
CA GLU A 32 0.26 11.60 10.04
C GLU A 32 1.32 12.35 9.23
N GLU A 33 2.57 11.91 9.30
CA GLU A 33 3.70 12.56 8.62
C GLU A 33 3.84 12.11 7.17
N ASP A 34 3.51 10.84 6.91
CA ASP A 34 3.61 10.22 5.59
C ASP A 34 2.34 9.38 5.35
N PRO A 35 1.25 9.99 4.86
CA PRO A 35 0.01 9.27 4.64
C PRO A 35 0.12 8.34 3.43
N TYR A 36 -0.26 7.06 3.59
CA TYR A 36 -0.27 6.10 2.48
C TYR A 36 -1.42 6.32 1.49
N PHE A 37 -2.52 6.92 1.95
CA PHE A 37 -3.67 7.28 1.13
C PHE A 37 -3.72 8.79 0.91
N PRO A 38 -4.09 9.27 -0.30
CA PRO A 38 -4.69 8.52 -1.40
C PRO A 38 -3.71 7.62 -2.18
N LEU A 39 -4.09 6.35 -2.37
CA LEU A 39 -3.27 5.36 -3.06
C LEU A 39 -3.54 5.43 -4.56
N THR A 40 -2.55 5.87 -5.35
CA THR A 40 -2.70 5.99 -6.80
C THR A 40 -2.35 4.66 -7.49
N VAL A 41 -3.33 4.06 -8.17
CA VAL A 41 -3.16 2.83 -8.96
C VAL A 41 -2.62 3.14 -10.35
N MET A 42 -2.95 4.32 -10.88
CA MET A 42 -2.50 4.79 -12.19
C MET A 42 -2.29 6.30 -12.17
N ASN A 43 -1.16 6.75 -12.72
CA ASN A 43 -0.89 8.16 -12.99
C ASN A 43 -0.59 8.35 -14.48
N ASN A 44 -1.33 9.27 -15.09
CA ASN A 44 -1.27 9.77 -16.46
C ASN A 44 -0.46 8.98 -17.53
N THR A 45 -1.14 8.68 -18.64
CA THR A 45 -0.67 8.22 -19.96
C THR A 45 -0.34 6.74 -20.20
N SER A 46 -1.04 6.19 -21.20
CA SER A 46 -0.52 5.24 -22.22
C SER A 46 -0.68 3.74 -22.04
N ARG A 47 -1.86 3.22 -21.65
CA ARG A 47 -2.29 1.85 -22.04
C ARG A 47 -3.80 1.74 -22.21
N PHE A 48 -4.38 2.56 -23.06
CA PHE A 48 -5.71 2.25 -23.59
C PHE A 48 -5.56 1.44 -24.88
N SER A 49 -6.50 0.52 -25.12
CA SER A 49 -6.47 -0.42 -26.24
C SER A 49 -6.08 0.24 -27.56
N ASP A 50 -5.38 -0.47 -28.44
CA ASP A 50 -4.90 0.04 -29.73
C ASP A 50 -6.01 0.54 -30.67
N THR A 51 -7.28 0.21 -30.39
CA THR A 51 -8.44 0.73 -31.13
C THR A 51 -9.22 1.79 -30.33
N LEU A 52 -9.65 2.84 -31.02
CA LEU A 52 -10.41 3.96 -30.44
C LEU A 52 -11.80 3.56 -29.92
N ARG A 53 -12.40 2.50 -30.48
CA ARG A 53 -13.74 2.03 -30.10
C ARG A 53 -13.72 1.29 -28.78
N ASP A 54 -12.75 0.39 -28.61
CA ASP A 54 -12.57 -0.37 -27.37
C ASP A 54 -12.19 0.59 -26.23
N HIS A 55 -11.40 1.62 -26.54
CA HIS A 55 -11.05 2.67 -25.58
C HIS A 55 -12.26 3.44 -25.02
N ALA A 56 -13.23 3.80 -25.87
CA ALA A 56 -14.41 4.54 -25.41
C ALA A 56 -15.29 3.67 -24.49
N GLN A 57 -15.41 2.38 -24.80
CA GLN A 57 -16.16 1.44 -23.98
C GLN A 57 -15.46 1.19 -22.62
N ASP A 58 -14.14 0.95 -22.65
CA ASP A 58 -13.33 0.80 -21.43
C ASP A 58 -13.49 1.99 -20.48
N MET A 59 -13.46 3.22 -21.00
CA MET A 59 -13.63 4.43 -20.18
C MET A 59 -15.01 4.51 -19.54
N VAL A 60 -16.07 4.14 -20.27
CA VAL A 60 -17.43 4.10 -19.73
C VAL A 60 -17.52 3.05 -18.64
N ASP A 61 -16.98 1.86 -18.87
CA ASP A 61 -17.06 0.76 -17.92
C ASP A 61 -16.27 1.07 -16.64
N ILE A 62 -15.08 1.65 -16.75
CA ILE A 62 -14.31 2.14 -15.61
C ILE A 62 -15.09 3.21 -14.83
N PHE A 63 -15.71 4.17 -15.52
CA PHE A 63 -16.51 5.19 -14.83
C PHE A 63 -17.72 4.59 -14.11
N LEU A 64 -18.45 3.67 -14.73
CA LEU A 64 -19.64 3.06 -14.15
C LEU A 64 -19.34 2.25 -12.88
N HIS A 65 -18.15 1.66 -12.78
CA HIS A 65 -17.72 0.88 -11.61
C HIS A 65 -16.92 1.69 -10.58
N SER A 66 -16.65 2.97 -10.87
CA SER A 66 -15.95 3.86 -9.95
C SER A 66 -16.83 4.32 -8.79
N LYS A 67 -16.17 4.71 -7.70
CA LYS A 67 -16.77 5.35 -6.53
C LYS A 67 -17.57 6.59 -6.91
N ASN A 68 -17.16 7.33 -7.94
CA ASN A 68 -17.89 8.49 -8.44
C ASN A 68 -19.33 8.15 -8.86
N LYS A 69 -19.59 6.89 -9.25
CA LYS A 69 -20.92 6.41 -9.65
C LYS A 69 -21.58 5.50 -8.61
N THR A 70 -20.82 4.57 -8.05
CA THR A 70 -21.32 3.52 -7.15
C THR A 70 -21.32 3.90 -5.68
N GLY A 71 -20.51 4.90 -5.31
CA GLY A 71 -20.26 5.28 -3.91
C GLY A 71 -19.20 4.44 -3.19
N ALA A 72 -18.59 3.44 -3.84
CA ALA A 72 -17.57 2.58 -3.23
C ALA A 72 -16.41 2.22 -4.20
N GLY A 73 -15.25 1.87 -3.65
CA GLY A 73 -14.09 1.40 -4.42
C GLY A 73 -13.16 2.54 -4.90
N TYR A 74 -12.62 2.42 -6.11
CA TYR A 74 -11.66 3.41 -6.64
C TYR A 74 -12.36 4.67 -7.13
N SER A 75 -11.69 5.81 -6.95
CA SER A 75 -12.10 7.12 -7.44
C SER A 75 -11.35 7.50 -8.71
N LEU A 76 -12.01 8.32 -9.54
CA LEU A 76 -11.48 8.83 -10.79
C LEU A 76 -11.32 10.35 -10.72
N GLU A 77 -10.13 10.81 -11.11
CA GLU A 77 -9.89 12.20 -11.43
C GLU A 77 -9.96 12.37 -12.96
N MET A 78 -10.89 13.19 -13.43
CA MET A 78 -11.09 13.45 -14.85
C MET A 78 -10.53 14.83 -15.22
N GLU A 79 -9.86 14.93 -16.36
CA GLU A 79 -9.35 16.19 -16.89
C GLU A 79 -9.92 16.45 -18.29
N SER A 80 -10.25 17.71 -18.59
CA SER A 80 -10.73 18.10 -19.92
C SER A 80 -9.60 18.71 -20.73
N VAL A 81 -9.09 17.96 -21.71
CA VAL A 81 -7.97 18.36 -22.55
C VAL A 81 -8.48 18.81 -23.93
N ASN A 82 -7.98 19.95 -24.41
CA ASN A 82 -8.23 20.39 -25.77
C ASN A 82 -7.29 19.65 -26.73
N THR A 83 -7.87 18.85 -27.61
CA THR A 83 -7.11 18.16 -28.66
C THR A 83 -7.11 19.00 -29.94
N ARG A 84 -5.97 19.01 -30.65
CA ARG A 84 -5.78 19.81 -31.87
C ARG A 84 -6.73 19.42 -33.01
N SER A 85 -7.20 18.18 -33.03
CA SER A 85 -8.07 17.64 -34.10
C SER A 85 -9.51 17.31 -33.66
N ASN A 86 -9.76 17.08 -32.38
CA ASN A 86 -11.01 16.44 -31.93
C ASN A 86 -11.73 17.22 -30.81
N GLY A 87 -11.45 18.52 -30.68
CA GLY A 87 -12.08 19.38 -29.69
C GLY A 87 -11.72 19.03 -28.24
N ARG A 88 -12.57 19.46 -27.29
CA ARG A 88 -12.39 19.20 -25.86
C ARG A 88 -12.80 17.77 -25.54
N ARG A 89 -11.87 16.98 -24.98
CA ARG A 89 -12.10 15.59 -24.56
C ARG A 89 -11.84 15.44 -23.07
N SER A 90 -12.70 14.69 -22.40
CA SER A 90 -12.46 14.27 -21.01
C SER A 90 -11.62 13.00 -21.01
N ILE A 91 -10.54 13.00 -20.24
CA ILE A 91 -9.63 11.86 -20.05
C ILE A 91 -9.54 11.52 -18.56
N ILE A 92 -9.24 10.25 -18.25
CA ILE A 92 -8.92 9.82 -16.89
C ILE A 92 -7.49 10.26 -16.59
N ARG A 93 -7.32 11.21 -15.69
CA ARG A 93 -6.02 11.67 -15.21
C ARG A 93 -5.43 10.71 -14.18
N ARG A 94 -6.27 10.25 -13.24
CA ARG A 94 -5.85 9.43 -12.10
C ARG A 94 -6.91 8.42 -11.70
N VAL A 95 -6.48 7.21 -11.39
CA VAL A 95 -7.28 6.20 -10.66
C VAL A 95 -6.64 5.98 -9.30
N TYR A 96 -7.41 6.16 -8.23
CA TYR A 96 -6.88 6.10 -6.87
C TYR A 96 -7.90 5.63 -5.85
N PHE A 97 -7.45 5.13 -4.71
CA PHE A 97 -8.29 4.90 -3.53
C PHE A 97 -8.14 6.07 -2.56
N GLU A 98 -9.27 6.62 -2.11
CA GLU A 98 -9.28 7.77 -1.18
C GLU A 98 -8.83 7.39 0.22
N ASN A 99 -9.23 6.22 0.69
CA ASN A 99 -8.99 5.75 2.04
C ASN A 99 -8.72 4.24 2.07
N GLU A 100 -8.25 3.77 3.22
CA GLU A 100 -7.92 2.36 3.46
C GLU A 100 -9.12 1.43 3.22
N ASN A 101 -10.31 1.78 3.69
CA ASN A 101 -11.49 0.92 3.59
C ASN A 101 -11.87 0.66 2.13
N ASP A 102 -11.91 1.71 1.30
CA ASP A 102 -12.22 1.57 -0.12
C ASP A 102 -11.25 0.60 -0.82
N TYR A 103 -9.97 0.65 -0.46
CA TYR A 103 -8.95 -0.24 -1.02
C TYR A 103 -9.14 -1.68 -0.53
N LEU A 104 -9.28 -1.87 0.79
CA LEU A 104 -9.38 -3.18 1.41
C LEU A 104 -10.66 -3.94 1.07
N ASP A 105 -11.78 -3.23 0.91
CA ASP A 105 -13.03 -3.78 0.40
C ASP A 105 -12.84 -4.24 -1.05
N TYR A 106 -12.21 -3.40 -1.89
CA TYR A 106 -11.99 -3.69 -3.30
C TYR A 106 -11.08 -4.92 -3.54
N VAL A 107 -10.02 -5.08 -2.74
CA VAL A 107 -9.16 -6.29 -2.79
C VAL A 107 -9.68 -7.45 -1.93
N SER A 108 -10.70 -7.22 -1.10
CA SER A 108 -11.36 -8.21 -0.23
C SER A 108 -10.43 -8.89 0.79
N VAL A 109 -9.59 -8.10 1.49
CA VAL A 109 -8.59 -8.64 2.45
C VAL A 109 -8.68 -8.07 3.87
N HIS A 110 -9.76 -7.36 4.22
CA HIS A 110 -9.99 -6.78 5.56
C HIS A 110 -9.62 -7.70 6.73
N PRO A 111 -10.10 -8.97 6.80
CA PRO A 111 -9.80 -9.83 7.94
C PRO A 111 -8.30 -10.13 8.07
N LYS A 112 -7.59 -10.28 6.95
CA LYS A 112 -6.15 -10.57 6.96
C LYS A 112 -5.35 -9.40 7.52
N VAL A 113 -5.72 -8.18 7.13
CA VAL A 113 -5.05 -6.95 7.60
C VAL A 113 -5.33 -6.73 9.09
N ALA A 114 -6.56 -6.98 9.54
CA ALA A 114 -6.90 -6.89 10.95
C ALA A 114 -6.08 -7.86 11.82
N VAL A 115 -5.97 -9.12 11.40
CA VAL A 115 -5.15 -10.13 12.10
C VAL A 115 -3.66 -9.75 12.09
N LEU A 116 -3.15 -9.25 10.97
CA LEU A 116 -1.77 -8.75 10.86
C LEU A 116 -1.49 -7.61 11.84
N LYS A 117 -2.33 -6.56 11.84
CA LYS A 117 -2.20 -5.41 12.75
C LYS A 117 -2.19 -5.89 14.20
N MET A 118 -3.13 -6.75 14.59
CA MET A 118 -3.19 -7.33 15.94
C MET A 118 -1.94 -8.13 16.32
N ALA A 119 -1.44 -8.96 15.40
CA ALA A 119 -0.26 -9.79 15.63
C ALA A 119 0.98 -8.92 15.91
N VAL A 120 1.24 -7.95 15.02
CA VAL A 120 2.40 -7.06 15.15
C VAL A 120 2.32 -6.19 16.39
N THR A 121 1.14 -5.64 16.72
CA THR A 121 0.96 -4.87 17.96
C THR A 121 1.15 -5.73 19.21
N SER A 122 0.73 -7.00 19.18
CA SER A 122 0.95 -7.93 20.30
C SER A 122 2.43 -8.25 20.49
N LEU A 123 3.16 -8.48 19.40
CA LEU A 123 4.60 -8.72 19.42
C LEU A 123 5.37 -7.49 19.93
N LYS A 124 5.00 -6.29 19.47
CA LYS A 124 5.62 -5.03 19.89
C LYS A 124 5.43 -4.76 21.39
N ARG A 125 4.23 -5.01 21.92
CA ARG A 125 3.89 -4.72 23.32
C ARG A 125 4.76 -5.46 24.33
N GLU A 126 5.14 -6.69 24.03
CA GLU A 126 5.97 -7.50 24.94
C GLU A 126 7.46 -7.12 24.87
N GLU A 127 7.85 -6.23 23.94
CA GLU A 127 9.22 -5.72 23.80
C GLU A 127 10.27 -6.82 23.57
N ALA A 128 9.88 -7.90 22.89
CA ALA A 128 10.81 -8.99 22.58
C ALA A 128 11.91 -8.58 21.58
N LEU A 129 11.66 -7.54 20.77
CA LEU A 129 12.54 -7.01 19.73
C LEU A 129 12.39 -5.48 19.66
N ASP A 130 13.42 -4.78 19.22
CA ASP A 130 13.29 -3.38 18.83
C ASP A 130 12.40 -3.25 17.58
N GLY A 131 11.82 -2.06 17.38
CA GLY A 131 10.85 -1.81 16.31
C GLY A 131 11.38 -2.10 14.90
N LYS A 132 12.69 -1.88 14.64
CA LYS A 132 13.28 -2.12 13.31
C LYS A 132 13.44 -3.60 13.04
N SER A 133 13.97 -4.35 14.00
CA SER A 133 14.10 -5.80 13.91
C SER A 133 12.74 -6.49 13.78
N LEU A 134 11.75 -6.04 14.56
CA LEU A 134 10.39 -6.57 14.48
C LEU A 134 9.76 -6.33 13.09
N SER A 135 9.89 -5.12 12.53
CA SER A 135 9.38 -4.85 11.18
C SER A 135 10.07 -5.73 10.14
N ALA A 136 11.40 -5.80 10.15
CA ALA A 136 12.15 -6.60 9.19
C ALA A 136 11.76 -8.09 9.24
N TRP A 137 11.57 -8.63 10.45
CA TRP A 137 11.09 -9.99 10.65
C TRP A 137 9.64 -10.16 10.17
N ALA A 138 8.74 -9.24 10.54
CA ALA A 138 7.33 -9.32 10.21
C ALA A 138 7.08 -9.27 8.70
N LYS A 139 7.82 -8.43 7.95
CA LYS A 139 7.77 -8.36 6.48
C LYS A 139 8.18 -9.67 5.81
N LYS A 140 9.11 -10.43 6.40
CA LYS A 140 9.49 -11.76 5.91
C LYS A 140 8.46 -12.84 6.27
N ASN A 141 7.66 -12.61 7.32
CA ASN A 141 6.75 -13.60 7.90
C ASN A 141 5.27 -13.22 7.80
N VAL A 142 4.89 -12.35 6.84
CA VAL A 142 3.50 -11.89 6.63
C VAL A 142 2.50 -13.04 6.53
N ARG A 143 2.91 -14.14 5.88
CA ARG A 143 2.06 -15.34 5.75
C ARG A 143 1.73 -15.97 7.10
N GLU A 144 2.66 -16.02 8.04
CA GLU A 144 2.38 -16.53 9.39
C GLU A 144 1.50 -15.57 10.18
N LEU A 145 1.75 -14.26 10.05
CA LEU A 145 1.02 -13.20 10.73
C LEU A 145 -0.43 -13.06 10.27
N THR A 146 -0.76 -13.51 9.06
CA THR A 146 -2.11 -13.43 8.48
C THR A 146 -2.88 -14.75 8.57
N LYS A 147 -2.29 -15.81 9.14
CA LYS A 147 -3.01 -17.08 9.36
C LYS A 147 -4.16 -16.88 10.33
N ASN A 148 -5.32 -17.39 9.95
CA ASN A 148 -6.46 -17.45 10.86
C ASN A 148 -6.17 -18.48 11.95
N ARG A 149 -6.10 -18.03 13.20
CA ARG A 149 -5.82 -18.86 14.37
C ARG A 149 -6.90 -18.59 15.42
N PRO A 150 -7.29 -19.60 16.21
CA PRO A 150 -8.12 -19.36 17.39
C PRO A 150 -7.34 -18.48 18.38
N GLU A 151 -8.02 -17.49 18.97
CA GLU A 151 -7.44 -16.56 19.95
C GLU A 151 -6.10 -15.92 19.50
N PRO A 152 -6.08 -15.18 18.37
CA PRO A 152 -4.84 -14.68 17.77
C PRO A 152 -4.07 -13.77 18.73
N THR A 153 -4.76 -12.97 19.54
CA THR A 153 -4.13 -12.10 20.54
C THR A 153 -3.35 -12.89 21.58
N ALA A 154 -3.96 -13.92 22.17
CA ALA A 154 -3.31 -14.73 23.21
C ALA A 154 -2.15 -15.54 22.61
N PHE A 155 -2.34 -16.06 21.40
CA PHE A 155 -1.29 -16.77 20.65
C PHE A 155 -0.04 -15.90 20.49
N TRP A 156 -0.17 -14.70 19.92
CA TRP A 156 1.00 -13.84 19.64
C TRP A 156 1.64 -13.28 20.92
N ARG A 157 0.85 -13.04 21.97
CA ARG A 157 1.40 -12.71 23.30
C ARG A 157 2.25 -13.84 23.86
N ASN A 158 1.80 -15.08 23.77
CA ASN A 158 2.57 -16.23 24.24
C ASN A 158 3.86 -16.42 23.43
N ILE A 159 3.82 -16.25 22.10
CA ILE A 159 5.02 -16.27 21.25
C ILE A 159 6.01 -15.20 21.67
N ALA A 160 5.55 -13.97 21.88
CA ALA A 160 6.41 -12.86 22.27
C ALA A 160 6.99 -13.03 23.69
N ALA A 161 6.19 -13.52 24.64
CA ALA A 161 6.65 -13.84 25.99
C ALA A 161 7.74 -14.93 25.98
N CYS A 162 7.57 -15.99 25.16
CA CYS A 162 8.58 -17.03 25.00
C CYS A 162 9.87 -16.47 24.38
N ALA A 163 9.74 -15.65 23.34
CA ALA A 163 10.89 -15.01 22.68
C ALA A 163 11.64 -14.09 23.65
N LYS A 164 10.93 -13.24 24.40
CA LYS A 164 11.50 -12.38 25.43
C LYS A 164 12.24 -13.19 26.49
N TRP A 165 11.58 -14.19 27.08
CA TRP A 165 12.17 -15.06 28.09
C TRP A 165 13.46 -15.74 27.60
N LEU A 166 13.46 -16.24 26.36
CA LEU A 166 14.63 -16.88 25.78
C LEU A 166 15.76 -15.88 25.47
N SER A 167 15.43 -14.65 25.06
CA SER A 167 16.40 -13.57 24.88
C SER A 167 17.09 -13.20 26.20
N GLN A 168 16.32 -13.04 27.28
CA GLN A 168 16.82 -12.76 28.62
C GLN A 168 17.74 -13.88 29.13
N SER A 169 17.34 -15.14 28.87
CA SER A 169 18.13 -16.33 29.21
C SER A 169 19.48 -16.36 28.52
N ARG A 170 19.54 -15.94 27.26
CA ARG A 170 20.80 -15.87 26.48
C ARG A 170 21.73 -14.77 26.99
N ASN A 171 21.16 -13.69 27.52
CA ASN A 171 21.89 -12.53 28.03
C ASN A 171 22.25 -12.64 29.52
N GLY A 172 21.85 -13.72 30.20
CA GLY A 172 22.15 -13.95 31.61
C GLY A 172 21.27 -13.14 32.59
N GLU A 173 20.15 -12.60 32.12
CA GLU A 173 19.18 -11.90 32.99
C GLU A 173 18.37 -12.90 33.84
N PRO A 174 17.95 -12.53 35.06
CA PRO A 174 17.16 -13.40 35.93
C PRO A 174 15.82 -13.76 35.27
N GLN A 175 15.57 -15.07 35.12
CA GLN A 175 14.34 -15.57 34.51
C GLN A 175 13.14 -15.38 35.45
N GLY A 176 12.11 -14.68 34.97
CA GLY A 176 10.77 -14.77 35.54
C GLY A 176 10.10 -16.10 35.17
N ASN A 177 9.13 -16.55 35.97
CA ASN A 177 8.33 -17.73 35.62
C ASN A 177 7.56 -17.49 34.31
N LEU A 178 7.81 -18.35 33.32
CA LEU A 178 7.10 -18.32 32.04
C LEU A 178 5.70 -18.95 32.22
N SER A 179 4.66 -18.13 32.16
CA SER A 179 3.26 -18.56 32.29
C SER A 179 2.68 -19.13 30.98
N VAL A 180 3.49 -19.86 30.20
CA VAL A 180 3.09 -20.45 28.91
C VAL A 180 3.18 -21.98 29.00
N PRO A 181 2.16 -22.74 28.55
CA PRO A 181 2.19 -24.20 28.60
C PRO A 181 3.39 -24.79 27.84
N PRO A 182 4.08 -25.82 28.38
CA PRO A 182 5.22 -26.46 27.70
C PRO A 182 4.88 -26.99 26.31
N ASP A 183 3.70 -27.60 26.14
CA ASP A 183 3.22 -28.12 24.85
C ASP A 183 3.11 -27.03 23.78
N PHE A 184 2.75 -25.80 24.20
CA PHE A 184 2.71 -24.65 23.30
C PHE A 184 4.12 -24.27 22.83
N ILE A 185 5.10 -24.28 23.73
CA ILE A 185 6.49 -23.92 23.42
C ILE A 185 7.07 -24.91 22.42
N GLU A 186 6.91 -26.21 22.66
CA GLU A 186 7.41 -27.26 21.76
C GLU A 186 6.75 -27.18 20.38
N ALA A 187 5.42 -26.98 20.32
CA ALA A 187 4.69 -26.87 19.06
C ALA A 187 5.09 -25.64 18.22
N ASN A 188 5.57 -24.55 18.86
CA ASN A 188 5.88 -23.28 18.19
C ASN A 188 7.36 -22.92 18.22
N LYS A 189 8.25 -23.87 18.58
CA LYS A 189 9.68 -23.64 18.76
C LYS A 189 10.33 -22.95 17.55
N ALA A 190 10.01 -23.40 16.34
CA ALA A 190 10.56 -22.81 15.11
C ALA A 190 10.15 -21.33 14.95
N LEU A 191 8.88 -21.00 15.25
CA LEU A 191 8.37 -19.63 15.16
C LEU A 191 9.04 -18.74 16.22
N ILE A 192 9.12 -19.20 17.46
CA ILE A 192 9.78 -18.48 18.57
C ILE A 192 11.25 -18.19 18.24
N GLN A 193 11.99 -19.20 17.74
CA GLN A 193 13.39 -19.03 17.34
C GLN A 193 13.54 -18.08 16.15
N SER A 194 12.60 -18.09 15.21
CA SER A 194 12.64 -17.20 14.05
C SER A 194 12.57 -15.73 14.45
N LEU A 195 11.83 -15.37 15.52
CA LEU A 195 11.78 -14.00 16.04
C LEU A 195 13.15 -13.54 16.56
N LEU A 196 13.90 -14.43 17.19
CA LEU A 196 15.18 -14.10 17.82
C LEU A 196 16.38 -14.14 16.87
N THR A 197 16.18 -14.67 15.66
CA THR A 197 17.24 -14.74 14.66
C THR A 197 17.29 -13.41 13.92
N PRO A 198 18.36 -12.60 14.05
CA PRO A 198 18.47 -11.37 13.30
C PRO A 198 18.48 -11.69 11.80
N PRO A 199 17.84 -10.87 10.95
CA PRO A 199 18.00 -11.00 9.52
C PRO A 199 19.49 -10.79 9.21
N GLU A 200 20.17 -11.80 8.66
CA GLU A 200 21.57 -11.65 8.25
C GLU A 200 21.70 -10.42 7.36
N VAL A 201 22.42 -9.41 7.86
CA VAL A 201 22.92 -8.33 7.06
C VAL A 201 23.98 -8.99 6.18
N SER A 202 23.69 -9.14 4.89
CA SER A 202 24.73 -9.45 3.91
C SER A 202 25.77 -8.34 4.00
N SER A 203 26.80 -8.56 4.80
CA SER A 203 28.01 -7.74 4.80
C SER A 203 28.62 -7.93 3.41
N SER A 204 28.43 -6.94 2.56
CA SER A 204 29.22 -6.77 1.35
C SER A 204 30.68 -6.94 1.74
N ARG A 205 31.32 -7.98 1.21
CA ARG A 205 32.75 -8.17 1.36
C ARG A 205 33.45 -6.90 0.92
N GLU A 206 34.31 -6.42 1.80
CA GLU A 206 35.27 -5.36 1.57
C GLU A 206 36.06 -5.68 0.30
N ASN A 207 35.97 -4.81 -0.71
CA ASN A 207 37.01 -4.69 -1.71
C ASN A 207 38.06 -3.72 -1.15
N PRO A 208 39.34 -4.12 -1.03
CA PRO A 208 40.39 -3.18 -0.71
C PRO A 208 40.71 -2.30 -1.93
N SER A 209 40.65 -1.00 -1.66
CA SER A 209 41.38 0.14 -2.22
C SER A 209 42.19 -0.05 -3.50
N LEU A 210 41.86 0.73 -4.53
CA LEU A 210 42.81 1.24 -5.52
C LEU A 210 42.69 2.76 -5.51
N GLU A 211 43.82 3.39 -5.25
CA GLU A 211 43.99 4.83 -5.03
C GLU A 211 43.77 5.64 -6.32
N ASP A 212 43.25 6.85 -6.09
CA ASP A 212 43.15 7.96 -7.02
C ASP A 212 44.52 8.40 -7.56
N GLU A 213 44.65 8.53 -8.87
CA GLU A 213 45.38 9.64 -9.49
C GLU A 213 44.55 10.19 -10.67
N SER A 214 44.24 11.48 -10.60
CA SER A 214 43.65 12.29 -11.67
C SER A 214 44.78 12.96 -12.50
N PRO A 215 44.50 13.85 -13.46
CA PRO A 215 43.90 13.64 -14.78
C PRO A 215 44.79 14.23 -15.91
N SER A 216 44.63 13.81 -17.18
CA SER A 216 45.12 14.63 -18.30
C SER A 216 44.47 14.32 -19.66
N GLU A 217 44.08 15.42 -20.32
CA GLU A 217 44.00 15.69 -21.76
C GLU A 217 42.90 15.10 -22.68
N ASN A 218 42.10 16.04 -23.19
CA ASN A 218 41.28 16.09 -24.43
C ASN A 218 42.18 16.01 -25.71
N PRO A 219 41.68 15.98 -26.99
CA PRO A 219 40.30 16.16 -27.50
C PRO A 219 39.86 15.30 -28.74
N ALA A 220 38.57 15.46 -29.10
CA ALA A 220 37.95 15.48 -30.45
C ALA A 220 37.80 14.18 -31.29
N VAL A 221 36.58 13.91 -31.80
CA VAL A 221 36.13 14.20 -33.19
C VAL A 221 34.69 13.67 -33.45
N LYS A 222 33.92 14.53 -34.14
CA LYS A 222 32.66 14.43 -34.91
C LYS A 222 32.13 13.02 -35.31
N GLU A 223 30.79 12.86 -35.37
CA GLU A 223 30.04 12.83 -36.64
C GLU A 223 28.50 12.84 -36.50
N LYS A 224 27.85 13.49 -37.48
CA LYS A 224 26.40 13.62 -37.70
C LYS A 224 25.82 12.37 -38.35
N LYS A 225 24.52 12.07 -38.15
CA LYS A 225 23.59 11.82 -39.28
C LYS A 225 22.11 11.86 -38.88
N THR A 226 21.36 12.39 -39.84
CA THR A 226 19.95 12.79 -39.90
C THR A 226 19.03 11.75 -40.56
N ALA A 227 17.72 12.04 -40.49
CA ALA A 227 16.60 11.64 -41.37
C ALA A 227 15.71 10.49 -40.83
N LYS A 228 14.39 10.40 -41.07
CA LYS A 228 13.47 11.12 -41.97
C LYS A 228 12.03 10.86 -41.51
N THR A 229 11.15 11.83 -41.72
CA THR A 229 9.68 11.81 -41.61
C THR A 229 9.03 11.01 -42.74
N GLU A 230 7.92 10.32 -42.47
CA GLU A 230 6.96 9.92 -43.50
C GLU A 230 5.52 9.94 -42.95
N SER A 231 4.64 10.55 -43.73
CA SER A 231 3.26 10.92 -43.42
C SER A 231 2.28 9.85 -43.89
N VAL A 232 1.25 9.53 -43.10
CA VAL A 232 0.05 8.83 -43.60
C VAL A 232 -1.20 9.56 -43.10
N GLU A 233 -1.93 10.10 -44.06
CA GLU A 233 -3.22 10.78 -43.94
C GLU A 233 -4.34 9.75 -43.85
N LYS A 234 -5.19 9.82 -42.81
CA LYS A 234 -6.48 9.12 -42.76
C LYS A 234 -7.56 10.02 -42.18
N GLN A 235 -8.61 10.11 -42.97
CA GLN A 235 -9.83 10.90 -42.84
C GLN A 235 -10.76 10.26 -41.79
N GLU A 236 -10.99 10.93 -40.65
CA GLU A 236 -11.96 10.51 -39.62
C GLU A 236 -13.30 11.22 -39.81
N ARG A 237 -14.39 10.43 -39.82
CA ARG A 237 -15.77 10.91 -39.75
C ARG A 237 -16.11 11.29 -38.30
N GLU A 238 -16.65 12.48 -38.12
CA GLU A 238 -17.13 12.99 -36.83
C GLU A 238 -18.22 12.12 -36.21
N TYR A 239 -18.07 11.79 -34.92
CA TYR A 239 -19.14 11.39 -34.02
C TYR A 239 -19.16 12.33 -32.81
N PRO A 240 -20.35 12.62 -32.23
CA PRO A 240 -20.53 13.74 -31.31
C PRO A 240 -19.83 13.54 -29.96
N ALA A 241 -19.27 14.63 -29.43
CA ALA A 241 -18.62 14.68 -28.13
C ALA A 241 -19.59 14.36 -26.98
N PHE A 242 -19.19 13.44 -26.10
CA PHE A 242 -19.88 13.17 -24.84
C PHE A 242 -19.69 14.35 -23.89
N VAL A 243 -20.79 15.03 -23.52
CA VAL A 243 -20.79 16.10 -22.51
C VAL A 243 -21.21 15.49 -21.19
N ALA A 244 -20.28 15.40 -20.23
CA ALA A 244 -20.62 15.00 -18.87
C ALA A 244 -21.46 16.10 -18.18
N PRO A 245 -22.49 15.73 -17.38
CA PRO A 245 -23.32 16.71 -16.69
C PRO A 245 -22.53 17.46 -15.59
N PRO A 246 -22.93 18.71 -15.26
CA PRO A 246 -22.24 19.51 -14.24
C PRO A 246 -22.36 18.86 -12.85
N ILE A 247 -21.25 18.83 -12.12
CA ILE A 247 -21.22 18.46 -10.70
C ILE A 247 -21.74 19.68 -9.92
N GLU A 248 -22.96 19.61 -9.41
CA GLU A 248 -23.45 20.60 -8.44
C GLU A 248 -22.75 20.39 -7.09
N PRO A 249 -22.16 21.44 -6.49
CA PRO A 249 -21.62 21.33 -5.14
C PRO A 249 -22.76 21.17 -4.14
N SER A 250 -22.85 19.99 -3.54
CA SER A 250 -23.77 19.67 -2.43
C SER A 250 -23.60 20.66 -1.27
N SER A 251 -24.41 21.70 -1.28
CA SER A 251 -24.51 22.70 -0.23
C SER A 251 -25.62 22.30 0.73
N ARG A 252 -25.32 21.44 1.72
CA ARG A 252 -26.15 21.30 2.92
C ARG A 252 -25.25 21.23 4.16
N PRO A 253 -25.26 22.24 5.03
CA PRO A 253 -24.61 22.12 6.32
C PRO A 253 -25.43 21.17 7.21
N LEU A 254 -24.77 20.16 7.78
CA LEU A 254 -25.33 19.32 8.83
C LEU A 254 -25.57 20.19 10.07
N SER A 255 -26.84 20.53 10.33
CA SER A 255 -27.25 21.19 11.57
C SER A 255 -27.26 20.16 12.70
N VAL A 256 -26.17 20.09 13.46
CA VAL A 256 -26.07 19.31 14.69
C VAL A 256 -26.81 20.07 15.79
N ARG A 257 -28.06 19.67 16.09
CA ARG A 257 -28.76 20.14 17.29
C ARG A 257 -28.29 19.33 18.49
N PHE A 258 -27.58 20.01 19.39
CA PHE A 258 -27.36 19.58 20.77
C PHE A 258 -28.71 19.35 21.47
N ARG A 259 -28.89 18.19 22.10
CA ARG A 259 -29.83 18.02 23.22
C ARG A 259 -29.02 17.90 24.50
N SER A 260 -29.08 18.93 25.33
CA SER A 260 -28.69 18.83 26.73
C SER A 260 -29.70 17.92 27.45
N LEU A 261 -29.18 16.95 28.20
CA LEU A 261 -29.96 16.24 29.21
C LEU A 261 -29.55 16.82 30.56
N SER A 262 -30.50 17.54 31.16
CA SER A 262 -30.45 18.06 32.51
C SER A 262 -30.41 16.93 33.53
N ALA A 263 -29.51 17.06 34.50
CA ALA A 263 -29.49 16.26 35.71
C ALA A 263 -30.80 16.39 36.50
N SER A 264 -31.32 15.28 36.98
CA SER A 264 -32.25 15.22 38.11
C SER A 264 -31.70 14.22 39.11
N SER A 265 -31.19 14.75 40.22
CA SER A 265 -31.15 14.01 41.48
C SER A 265 -32.57 13.78 41.97
N PRO A 266 -32.79 12.73 42.76
CA PRO A 266 -33.26 13.06 44.12
C PRO A 266 -32.64 12.16 45.21
N LEU A 267 -32.41 12.84 46.35
CA LEU A 267 -32.51 12.45 47.76
C LEU A 267 -31.97 11.08 48.20
#